data_AF-A0A3B8LDY3-F1
#
_entry.id   AF-A0A3B8LDY3-F1
#
_cell.length_a   1.000
_cell.length_b   1.000
_cell.length_c   1.000
_cell.angle_alpha   90.00
_cell.angle_beta   90.00
_cell.angle_gamma   90.00
#
_symmetry.space_group_name_H-M   'P 1'
#
loop_
_entity.id
_entity.type
_entity.pdbx_description
1 polymer ?
#
loop_
_entity_poly.entity_id
_entity_poly.type
_entity_poly.pdbx_seq_one_letter_code
_entity_poly.pdbx_strand_id
1 'polypeptide(L)'
;KAHRAARKISNCNLSKYKGRLAKAFIKEAKRNEGRSRYAAAYRSYRKALRYNGGSSAAKSGLRRIKKKATKLYGQAEVLMDVDPNEAKKFLRQVISILPPSDPIYRKAKSKL
;
A
#
# COMPACT_ATOMS: atom_id res chain seq x y z
N LYS A 1 34.69 25.52 10.93
CA LYS A 1 33.86 25.31 9.70
C LYS A 1 33.83 23.85 9.20
N ALA A 2 34.78 22.97 9.56
CA ALA A 2 34.86 21.58 9.08
C ALA A 2 33.73 20.62 9.56
N HIS A 3 33.28 20.73 10.82
CA HIS A 3 32.24 19.83 11.37
C HIS A 3 30.86 19.94 10.69
N ARG A 4 30.52 21.10 10.11
CA ARG A 4 29.26 21.28 9.35
C ARG A 4 29.31 20.57 7.98
N ALA A 5 30.48 20.53 7.34
CA ALA A 5 30.67 19.88 6.04
C ALA A 5 30.58 18.35 6.16
N ALA A 6 31.24 17.76 7.16
CA ALA A 6 31.21 16.31 7.39
C ALA A 6 29.78 15.79 7.70
N ARG A 7 29.01 16.49 8.56
CA ARG A 7 27.59 16.16 8.82
C ARG A 7 26.74 16.23 7.55
N LYS A 8 26.99 17.21 6.68
CA LYS A 8 26.24 17.39 5.42
C LYS A 8 26.54 16.25 4.43
N ILE A 9 27.78 15.78 4.35
CA ILE A 9 28.19 14.66 3.48
C ILE A 9 27.59 13.34 3.98
N SER A 10 27.66 13.06 5.28
CA SER A 10 27.05 11.85 5.88
C SER A 10 25.53 11.81 5.70
N ASN A 11 24.84 12.95 5.87
CA ASN A 11 23.40 13.04 5.61
C ASN A 11 23.05 12.88 4.12
N CYS A 12 23.91 13.34 3.21
CA CYS A 12 23.72 13.18 1.77
C CYS A 12 23.78 11.71 1.35
N ASN A 13 24.74 10.95 1.91
CA ASN A 13 24.85 9.51 1.68
C ASN A 13 23.63 8.75 2.21
N LEU A 14 23.20 9.03 3.45
CA LEU A 14 22.00 8.42 4.03
C LEU A 14 20.74 8.69 3.19
N SER A 15 20.56 9.92 2.71
CA SER A 15 19.46 10.29 1.82
C SER A 15 19.50 9.51 0.50
N LYS A 16 20.68 9.36 -0.10
CA LYS A 16 20.89 8.58 -1.33
C LYS A 16 20.56 7.10 -1.12
N TYR A 17 20.97 6.50 0.01
CA TYR A 17 20.64 5.11 0.35
C TYR A 17 19.13 4.91 0.56
N LYS A 18 18.48 5.79 1.33
CA LYS A 18 17.02 5.80 1.51
C LYS A 18 16.28 5.91 0.18
N GLY A 19 16.76 6.75 -0.75
CA GLY A 19 16.21 6.87 -2.10
C GLY A 19 16.32 5.58 -2.91
N ARG A 20 17.46 4.88 -2.87
CA ARG A 20 17.65 3.59 -3.56
C ARG A 20 16.73 2.51 -2.98
N LEU A 21 16.63 2.42 -1.65
CA LEU A 21 15.73 1.49 -0.98
C LEU A 21 14.27 1.76 -1.34
N ALA A 22 13.83 3.02 -1.32
CA ALA A 22 12.48 3.39 -1.73
C ALA A 22 12.18 2.94 -3.18
N LYS A 23 13.12 3.14 -4.12
CA LYS A 23 13.00 2.68 -5.51
C LYS A 23 12.89 1.14 -5.60
N ALA A 24 13.69 0.41 -4.84
CA ALA A 24 13.65 -1.05 -4.80
C ALA A 24 12.27 -1.56 -4.32
N PHE A 25 11.74 -1.00 -3.23
CA PHE A 25 10.41 -1.35 -2.73
C PHE A 25 9.28 -0.97 -3.71
N ILE A 26 9.41 0.13 -4.45
CA ILE A 26 8.45 0.49 -5.51
C ILE A 26 8.49 -0.54 -6.65
N LYS A 27 9.68 -1.00 -7.05
CA LYS A 27 9.85 -2.03 -8.08
C LYS A 27 9.22 -3.35 -7.63
N GLU A 28 9.46 -3.76 -6.39
CA GLU A 28 8.83 -4.93 -5.78
C GLU A 28 7.30 -4.78 -5.70
N ALA A 29 6.81 -3.61 -5.28
CA ALA A 29 5.38 -3.32 -5.21
C ALA A 29 4.70 -3.47 -6.57
N LYS A 30 5.29 -2.91 -7.64
CA LYS A 30 4.78 -3.04 -9.01
C LYS A 30 4.76 -4.49 -9.49
N ARG A 31 5.79 -5.29 -9.16
CA ARG A 31 5.81 -6.73 -9.48
C ARG A 31 4.69 -7.49 -8.77
N ASN A 32 4.46 -7.20 -7.49
CA ASN A 32 3.37 -7.79 -6.73
C ASN A 32 1.99 -7.35 -7.28
N GLU A 33 1.85 -6.08 -7.65
CA GLU A 33 0.64 -5.53 -8.27
C GLU A 33 0.33 -6.23 -9.60
N GLY A 34 1.33 -6.43 -10.46
CA GLY A 34 1.17 -7.16 -11.73
C GLY A 34 0.85 -8.65 -11.57
N ARG A 35 1.16 -9.25 -10.41
CA ARG A 35 0.79 -10.63 -10.05
C ARG A 35 -0.51 -10.72 -9.23
N SER A 36 -1.29 -9.63 -9.18
CA SER A 36 -2.52 -9.53 -8.37
C SER A 36 -2.33 -9.75 -6.87
N ARG A 37 -1.08 -9.69 -6.37
CA ARG A 37 -0.74 -9.82 -4.94
C ARG A 37 -0.87 -8.46 -4.24
N TYR A 38 -2.07 -7.91 -4.24
CA TYR A 38 -2.33 -6.52 -3.80
C TYR A 38 -1.95 -6.24 -2.34
N ALA A 39 -2.12 -7.20 -1.44
CA ALA A 39 -1.68 -7.09 -0.04
C ALA A 39 -0.16 -6.91 0.07
N ALA A 40 0.61 -7.72 -0.67
CA ALA A 40 2.08 -7.61 -0.71
C ALA A 40 2.52 -6.31 -1.39
N ALA A 41 1.83 -5.88 -2.44
CA ALA A 41 2.07 -4.61 -3.10
C ALA A 41 1.83 -3.43 -2.15
N TYR A 42 0.75 -3.45 -1.36
CA TYR A 42 0.44 -2.41 -0.37
C TYR A 42 1.57 -2.27 0.66
N ARG A 43 2.00 -3.40 1.25
CA ARG A 43 3.12 -3.43 2.20
C ARG A 43 4.39 -2.86 1.60
N SER A 44 4.70 -3.20 0.35
CA SER A 44 5.89 -2.73 -0.35
C SER A 44 5.85 -1.22 -0.62
N TYR A 45 4.72 -0.67 -1.09
CA TYR A 45 4.58 0.78 -1.25
C TYR A 45 4.64 1.53 0.09
N ARG A 46 4.07 0.98 1.17
CA ARG A 46 4.20 1.55 2.53
C ARG A 46 5.66 1.57 2.98
N LYS A 47 6.42 0.49 2.76
CA LYS A 47 7.87 0.47 3.05
C LYS A 47 8.60 1.54 2.25
N ALA A 48 8.30 1.70 0.96
CA ALA A 48 8.89 2.76 0.14
C ALA A 48 8.67 4.17 0.73
N LEU A 49 7.46 4.45 1.25
CA LEU A 49 7.16 5.72 1.91
C LEU A 49 7.87 5.91 3.26
N ARG A 50 8.20 4.83 3.98
CA ARG A 50 9.02 4.93 5.20
C ARG A 50 10.44 5.42 4.88
N TYR A 51 11.02 5.00 3.76
CA TYR A 51 12.34 5.46 3.33
C TYR A 51 12.29 6.81 2.60
N ASN A 52 11.24 7.06 1.83
CA ASN A 52 11.02 8.34 1.15
C ASN A 52 9.53 8.73 1.19
N GLY A 53 9.14 9.51 2.20
CA GLY A 53 7.75 9.96 2.38
C GLY A 53 7.25 10.89 1.28
N GLY A 54 8.14 11.48 0.49
CA GLY A 54 7.83 12.31 -0.67
C GLY A 54 7.59 11.53 -1.96
N SER A 55 7.75 10.20 -1.97
CA SER A 55 7.66 9.42 -3.21
C SER A 55 6.25 9.43 -3.83
N SER A 56 6.08 10.25 -4.87
CA SER A 56 4.83 10.31 -5.65
C SER A 56 4.44 8.94 -6.22
N ALA A 57 5.41 8.18 -6.74
CA ALA A 57 5.16 6.83 -7.26
C ALA A 57 4.59 5.88 -6.20
N ALA A 58 5.09 5.93 -4.96
CA ALA A 58 4.58 5.08 -3.88
C ALA A 58 3.19 5.54 -3.41
N LYS A 59 2.94 6.85 -3.30
CA LYS A 59 1.61 7.40 -2.99
C LYS A 59 0.57 6.99 -4.05
N SER A 60 0.91 7.13 -5.34
CA SER A 60 0.05 6.73 -6.44
C SER A 60 -0.22 5.23 -6.46
N GLY A 61 0.79 4.40 -6.14
CA GLY A 61 0.62 2.96 -5.97
C GLY A 61 -0.41 2.60 -4.88
N LEU A 62 -0.30 3.22 -3.70
CA LEU A 62 -1.27 3.01 -2.63
C LEU A 62 -2.69 3.47 -3.03
N ARG A 63 -2.82 4.58 -3.76
CA ARG A 63 -4.12 5.05 -4.27
C ARG A 63 -4.75 4.04 -5.22
N ARG A 64 -3.97 3.44 -6.13
CA ARG A 64 -4.48 2.39 -7.05
C ARG A 64 -4.95 1.15 -6.30
N ILE A 65 -4.16 0.67 -5.35
CA ILE A 65 -4.53 -0.49 -4.52
C ILE A 65 -5.82 -0.18 -3.74
N LYS A 66 -5.91 1.02 -3.14
CA LYS A 66 -7.12 1.44 -2.44
C LYS A 66 -8.33 1.45 -3.37
N LYS A 67 -8.20 2.04 -4.57
CA LYS A 67 -9.29 2.04 -5.57
C LYS A 67 -9.74 0.62 -5.93
N LYS A 68 -8.81 -0.33 -6.08
CA LYS A 68 -9.15 -1.74 -6.32
C LYS A 68 -9.91 -2.35 -5.14
N ALA A 69 -9.45 -2.14 -3.91
CA ALA A 69 -10.14 -2.60 -2.72
C ALA A 69 -11.54 -1.97 -2.56
N THR A 70 -11.70 -0.68 -2.87
CA THR A 70 -13.02 -0.02 -2.88
C THR A 70 -13.97 -0.65 -3.89
N LYS A 71 -13.48 -1.02 -5.08
CA LYS A 71 -14.29 -1.74 -6.08
C LYS A 71 -14.74 -3.10 -5.57
N LEU A 72 -13.85 -3.88 -4.97
CA LEU A 72 -14.19 -5.18 -4.38
C LEU A 72 -15.22 -5.03 -3.25
N TYR A 73 -15.09 -3.99 -2.44
CA TYR A 73 -16.07 -3.69 -1.39
C TYR A 73 -17.45 -3.37 -1.98
N GLY A 74 -17.53 -2.53 -3.03
CA GLY A 74 -18.80 -2.25 -3.71
C GLY A 74 -19.43 -3.49 -4.35
N GLN A 75 -18.61 -4.38 -4.95
CA GLN A 75 -19.09 -5.67 -5.47
C GLN A 75 -19.66 -6.55 -4.35
N ALA A 76 -19.00 -6.57 -3.19
CA ALA A 76 -19.51 -7.28 -2.04
C ALA A 76 -20.85 -6.72 -1.58
N GLU A 77 -21.00 -5.40 -1.50
CA GLU A 77 -22.25 -4.77 -1.06
C GLU A 77 -23.45 -5.12 -1.94
N VAL A 78 -23.27 -5.14 -3.27
CA VAL A 78 -24.33 -5.54 -4.21
C VAL A 78 -24.71 -7.01 -4.02
N LEU A 79 -23.74 -7.87 -3.69
CA LEU A 79 -23.96 -9.31 -3.52
C LEU A 79 -24.50 -9.67 -2.14
N MET A 80 -24.48 -8.79 -1.14
CA MET A 80 -24.89 -9.16 0.22
C MET A 80 -26.31 -9.70 0.29
N ASP A 81 -27.24 -9.18 -0.52
CA ASP A 81 -28.65 -9.58 -0.52
C ASP A 81 -28.94 -10.72 -1.52
N VAL A 82 -28.04 -10.96 -2.48
CA VAL A 82 -28.23 -11.93 -3.58
C VAL A 82 -27.46 -13.23 -3.32
N ASP A 83 -26.17 -13.10 -2.98
CA ASP A 83 -25.29 -14.21 -2.62
C ASP A 83 -24.33 -13.76 -1.49
N PRO A 84 -24.75 -13.94 -0.23
CA PRO A 84 -23.95 -13.56 0.93
C PRO A 84 -22.60 -14.31 0.99
N ASN A 85 -22.52 -15.52 0.45
CA ASN A 85 -21.29 -16.32 0.52
C ASN A 85 -20.23 -15.75 -0.42
N GLU A 86 -20.61 -15.38 -1.65
CA GLU A 86 -19.72 -14.72 -2.60
C GLU A 86 -19.35 -13.31 -2.12
N ALA A 87 -20.30 -12.56 -1.54
CA ALA A 87 -20.03 -11.26 -0.92
C ALA A 87 -18.94 -11.37 0.16
N LYS A 88 -19.03 -12.36 1.06
CA LYS A 88 -18.02 -12.60 2.10
C LYS A 88 -16.63 -12.89 1.53
N LYS A 89 -16.52 -13.55 0.36
CA LYS A 89 -15.21 -13.75 -0.30
C LYS A 89 -14.58 -12.42 -0.70
N PHE A 90 -15.35 -11.51 -1.30
CA PHE A 90 -14.87 -10.17 -1.64
C PHE A 90 -14.50 -9.35 -0.40
N LEU A 91 -15.29 -9.40 0.67
CA LEU A 91 -14.97 -8.72 1.94
C LEU A 91 -13.66 -9.23 2.55
N ARG A 92 -13.42 -10.54 2.55
CA ARG A 92 -12.14 -11.13 3.00
C ARG A 92 -10.97 -10.63 2.16
N GLN A 93 -11.13 -10.50 0.85
CA GLN A 93 -10.10 -9.92 -0.01
C GLN A 93 -9.82 -8.46 0.35
N VAL A 94 -10.84 -7.64 0.57
CA VAL A 94 -10.69 -6.23 1.00
C VAL A 94 -9.86 -6.13 2.28
N ILE A 95 -10.19 -6.94 3.29
CA ILE A 95 -9.51 -6.99 4.59
C ILE A 95 -8.06 -7.45 4.45
N SER A 96 -7.78 -8.35 3.51
CA SER A 96 -6.41 -8.81 3.25
C SER A 96 -5.53 -7.72 2.60
N ILE A 97 -6.14 -6.80 1.83
CA ILE A 97 -5.44 -5.78 1.06
C ILE A 97 -5.18 -4.52 1.88
N LEU A 98 -6.20 -4.06 2.61
CA LEU A 98 -6.17 -2.80 3.34
C LEU A 98 -5.74 -3.00 4.80
N PRO A 99 -5.09 -2.01 5.44
CA PRO A 99 -4.78 -2.08 6.86
C PRO A 99 -6.03 -1.80 7.72
N PRO A 100 -6.01 -2.21 9.00
CA PRO A 100 -7.10 -1.96 9.95
C PRO A 100 -7.48 -0.49 10.14
N SER A 101 -6.53 0.42 9.91
CA SER A 101 -6.76 1.85 9.99
C SER A 101 -7.67 2.40 8.88
N ASP A 102 -7.80 1.69 7.74
CA ASP A 102 -8.60 2.18 6.63
C ASP A 102 -10.11 2.07 6.95
N PRO A 103 -10.93 3.11 6.68
CA PRO A 103 -12.37 3.04 6.90
C PRO A 103 -13.05 1.89 6.15
N ILE A 104 -12.61 1.55 4.94
CA ILE A 104 -13.20 0.47 4.14
C ILE A 104 -12.90 -0.89 4.77
N TYR A 105 -11.70 -1.07 5.33
CA TYR A 105 -11.39 -2.27 6.09
C TYR A 105 -12.38 -2.48 7.23
N ARG A 106 -12.63 -1.43 8.04
CA ARG A 106 -13.52 -1.52 9.20
C ARG A 106 -14.95 -1.86 8.79
N LYS A 107 -15.45 -1.21 7.74
CA LYS A 107 -16.76 -1.51 7.16
C LYS A 107 -16.85 -2.93 6.60
N ALA A 108 -15.80 -3.41 5.93
CA ALA A 108 -15.77 -4.78 5.42
C ALA A 108 -15.75 -5.80 6.56
N LYS A 109 -14.97 -5.53 7.62
CA LYS A 109 -14.84 -6.41 8.78
C LYS A 109 -16.15 -6.51 9.58
N SER A 110 -16.94 -5.44 9.68
CA SER A 110 -18.23 -5.48 10.39
C SER A 110 -19.32 -6.25 9.63
N LYS A 111 -19.11 -6.56 8.35
CA LYS A 111 -20.07 -7.27 7.49
C LYS A 111 -19.72 -8.75 7.29
N LEU A 112 -18.63 -9.23 7.89
CA LEU A 112 -18.25 -10.65 7.91
C LEU A 112 -18.87 -11.37 9.09
#